data_AF-A0A7J7TYK8-F1
#
_entry.id   AF-A0A7J7TYK8-F1
#
_cell.length_a   1.000
_cell.length_b   1.000
_cell.length_c   1.000
_cell.angle_alpha   90.00
_cell.angle_beta   90.00
_cell.angle_gamma   90.00
#
_symmetry.space_group_name_H-M   'P 1'
#
loop_
_entity.id
_entity.type
_entity.pdbx_description
1 polymer ?
#
loop_
_entity_poly.entity_id
_entity_poly.type
_entity_poly.pdbx_seq_one_letter_code
_entity_poly.pdbx_strand_id
1 'polypeptide(L)'
;MLDTVTLCGNSDDFLSRQPQRPRDTQMARTQLSWLKKQLAAAKEDYVLVAGHYPVWSIAEHGPTHCLVHHLLPLLATYNVTAYLCGHDHNLQYLQDENGTGYILSGAGNFMDPSRRHFRKVPSGYLRFHYGVENSLGGFAYVEISPKEMSVTYIEASGKSLFKTRLPRRARLVSL
;
A
#
# COMPACT_ATOMS: atom_id res chain seq x y z
N MET A 1 4.45 10.64 -4.87
CA MET A 1 4.34 9.24 -5.33
C MET A 1 5.75 8.69 -5.47
N LEU A 2 5.97 7.46 -5.02
CA LEU A 2 7.23 6.73 -5.15
C LEU A 2 7.21 5.89 -6.41
N ASP A 3 8.29 5.94 -7.17
CA ASP A 3 8.60 4.95 -8.18
C ASP A 3 9.25 3.74 -7.48
N THR A 4 8.42 2.74 -7.21
CA THR A 4 8.84 1.48 -6.55
C THR A 4 9.69 0.60 -7.46
N VAL A 5 9.60 0.77 -8.79
CA VAL A 5 10.46 0.07 -9.76
C VAL A 5 11.87 0.63 -9.70
N THR A 6 12.01 1.95 -9.62
CA THR A 6 13.30 2.60 -9.35
C THR A 6 13.89 2.13 -8.01
N LEU A 7 13.07 2.04 -6.96
CA LEU A 7 13.54 1.66 -5.62
C LEU A 7 13.92 0.19 -5.48
N CYS A 8 13.25 -0.73 -6.18
CA CYS A 8 13.37 -2.16 -5.94
C CYS A 8 13.85 -2.97 -7.15
N GLY A 9 13.83 -2.37 -8.34
CA GLY A 9 13.98 -3.09 -9.61
C GLY A 9 12.63 -3.48 -10.20
N ASN A 10 12.67 -3.94 -11.44
CA ASN A 10 11.47 -4.39 -12.14
C ASN A 10 11.10 -5.83 -11.74
N SER A 11 9.79 -6.08 -11.66
CA SER A 11 9.15 -7.39 -11.65
C SER A 11 8.22 -7.51 -12.85
N ASP A 12 7.83 -8.73 -13.18
CA ASP A 12 6.83 -8.99 -14.21
C ASP A 12 5.44 -9.01 -13.55
N ASP A 13 4.46 -8.35 -14.15
CA ASP A 13 3.12 -8.22 -13.55
C ASP A 13 2.29 -9.50 -13.60
N PHE A 14 2.67 -10.49 -14.42
CA PHE A 14 1.92 -11.74 -14.61
C PHE A 14 2.68 -12.97 -14.09
N LEU A 15 3.97 -12.84 -13.82
CA LEU A 15 4.78 -13.88 -13.20
C LEU A 15 5.07 -13.50 -11.75
N SER A 16 4.71 -14.36 -10.79
CA SER A 16 5.03 -14.19 -9.37
C SER A 16 6.54 -14.16 -9.09
N ARG A 17 7.19 -13.04 -9.38
CA ARG A 17 8.64 -12.82 -9.24
C ARG A 17 8.87 -11.55 -8.45
N GLN A 18 9.64 -11.67 -7.38
CA GLN A 18 10.05 -10.53 -6.59
C GLN A 18 11.07 -9.67 -7.35
N PRO A 19 10.97 -8.33 -7.29
CA PRO A 19 11.99 -7.45 -7.85
C PRO A 19 13.32 -7.68 -7.10
N GLN A 20 14.42 -7.82 -7.84
CA GLN A 20 15.69 -8.29 -7.29
C GLN A 20 16.57 -7.15 -6.77
N ARG A 21 16.71 -6.07 -7.56
CA ARG A 21 17.53 -4.90 -7.22
C ARG A 21 17.26 -3.72 -8.17
N PRO A 22 17.51 -2.48 -7.73
CA PRO A 22 17.47 -1.31 -8.61
C PRO A 22 18.35 -1.44 -9.84
N ARG A 23 17.88 -0.92 -10.98
CA ARG A 23 18.72 -0.74 -12.17
C ARG A 23 19.78 0.34 -11.94
N ASP A 24 19.40 1.42 -11.25
CA ASP A 24 20.29 2.50 -10.82
C ASP A 24 20.23 2.64 -9.30
N THR A 25 21.27 2.16 -8.63
CA THR A 25 21.37 2.20 -7.17
C THR A 25 21.52 3.63 -6.62
N GLN A 26 22.11 4.55 -7.39
CA GLN A 26 22.26 5.94 -6.97
C GLN A 26 20.91 6.65 -7.03
N MET A 27 20.13 6.42 -8.08
CA MET A 27 18.77 6.96 -8.19
C MET A 27 17.84 6.39 -7.11
N ALA A 28 17.92 5.09 -6.83
CA ALA A 28 17.18 4.47 -5.72
C ALA A 28 17.51 5.11 -4.36
N ARG A 29 18.81 5.27 -4.05
CA ARG A 29 19.27 5.94 -2.82
C ARG A 29 18.83 7.40 -2.75
N THR A 30 18.85 8.09 -3.89
CA THR A 30 18.43 9.50 -3.99
C THR A 30 16.94 9.63 -3.68
N GLN A 31 16.11 8.78 -4.27
CA GLN A 31 14.67 8.77 -4.01
C GLN A 31 14.35 8.40 -2.55
N LEU A 32 15.03 7.41 -1.98
CA LEU A 32 14.83 7.04 -0.57
C LEU A 32 15.27 8.15 0.41
N SER A 33 16.38 8.82 0.12
CA SER A 33 16.86 9.98 0.89
C SER A 33 15.89 11.16 0.79
N TRP A 34 15.40 11.45 -0.42
CA TRP A 34 14.35 12.44 -0.64
C TRP A 34 13.09 12.13 0.19
N LEU A 35 12.59 10.89 0.13
CA LEU A 35 11.40 10.47 0.87
C LEU A 35 11.61 10.68 2.38
N LYS A 36 12.75 10.24 2.91
CA LYS A 36 13.06 10.40 4.34
C LYS A 36 13.04 11.87 4.75
N LYS A 37 13.59 12.77 3.93
CA LYS A 37 13.56 14.22 4.19
C LYS A 37 12.14 14.79 4.17
N GLN A 38 11.32 14.39 3.19
CA GLN A 38 9.92 14.84 3.10
C GLN A 38 9.10 14.37 4.30
N LEU A 39 9.20 13.08 4.66
CA LEU A 39 8.47 12.52 5.79
C LEU A 39 8.90 13.14 7.13
N ALA A 40 10.19 13.43 7.31
CA ALA A 40 10.70 14.09 8.50
C ALA A 40 10.21 15.55 8.64
N ALA A 41 9.95 16.22 7.53
CA ALA A 41 9.47 17.61 7.51
C ALA A 41 7.94 17.73 7.55
N ALA A 42 7.20 16.64 7.31
CA ALA A 42 5.76 16.62 7.15
C ALA A 42 5.00 16.98 8.45
N LYS A 43 4.26 18.09 8.42
CA LYS A 43 3.43 18.61 9.53
C LYS A 43 1.93 18.43 9.28
N GLU A 44 1.57 17.77 8.18
CA GLU A 44 0.20 17.57 7.72
C GLU A 44 -0.56 16.60 8.64
N ASP A 45 -1.85 16.81 8.76
CA ASP A 45 -2.72 16.02 9.63
C ASP A 45 -2.91 14.57 9.15
N TYR A 46 -2.72 14.35 7.86
CA TYR A 46 -2.66 13.05 7.21
C TYR A 46 -1.46 13.04 6.28
N VAL A 47 -0.72 11.93 6.30
CA VAL A 47 0.37 11.71 5.35
C VAL A 47 0.09 10.40 4.64
N LEU A 48 0.05 10.47 3.32
CA LEU A 48 -0.19 9.32 2.45
C LEU A 48 1.04 9.12 1.57
N VAL A 49 1.46 7.87 1.44
CA VAL A 49 2.51 7.47 0.52
C VAL A 49 1.88 6.54 -0.51
N ALA A 50 2.23 6.71 -1.78
CA ALA A 50 1.73 5.87 -2.86
C ALA A 50 2.87 5.36 -3.73
N GLY A 51 2.78 4.12 -4.19
CA GLY A 51 3.70 3.51 -5.16
C GLY A 51 3.01 2.35 -5.88
N HIS A 52 3.68 1.70 -6.84
CA HIS A 52 3.06 0.60 -7.59
C HIS A 52 3.03 -0.70 -6.78
N TYR A 53 4.18 -1.13 -6.25
CA TYR A 53 4.33 -2.40 -5.55
C TYR A 53 3.78 -2.40 -4.12
N PRO A 54 3.17 -3.50 -3.64
CA PRO A 54 2.66 -3.58 -2.28
C PRO A 54 3.78 -3.76 -1.25
N VAL A 55 3.66 -3.06 -0.11
CA VAL A 55 4.40 -3.45 1.11
C VAL A 55 3.87 -4.79 1.61
N TRP A 56 2.55 -4.88 1.77
CA TRP A 56 1.84 -6.10 2.16
C TRP A 56 0.76 -6.43 1.14
N SER A 57 0.69 -7.70 0.77
CA SER A 57 -0.40 -8.29 0.00
C SER A 57 -0.43 -9.79 0.24
N ILE A 58 -1.62 -10.38 0.17
CA ILE A 58 -1.79 -11.84 0.29
C ILE A 58 -1.79 -12.56 -1.06
N ALA A 59 -1.71 -11.86 -2.19
CA ALA A 59 -2.13 -12.37 -3.49
C ALA A 59 -0.98 -12.97 -4.33
N GLU A 60 -1.00 -12.80 -5.65
CA GLU A 60 -0.12 -13.46 -6.62
C GLU A 60 1.35 -13.04 -6.52
N HIS A 61 1.65 -11.78 -6.21
CA HIS A 61 3.01 -11.27 -5.99
C HIS A 61 3.36 -11.21 -4.51
N GLY A 62 2.40 -10.79 -3.67
CA GLY A 62 2.56 -10.78 -2.22
C GLY A 62 3.44 -9.62 -1.70
N PRO A 63 4.00 -9.73 -0.48
CA PRO A 63 4.80 -8.65 0.10
C PRO A 63 6.08 -8.39 -0.71
N THR A 64 6.35 -7.13 -1.07
CA THR A 64 7.58 -6.77 -1.77
C THR A 64 8.74 -6.66 -0.79
N HIS A 65 9.67 -7.62 -0.81
CA HIS A 65 10.75 -7.71 0.19
C HIS A 65 11.57 -6.42 0.34
N CYS A 66 11.90 -5.78 -0.79
CA CYS A 66 12.61 -4.50 -0.80
C CYS A 66 11.84 -3.39 -0.05
N LEU A 67 10.51 -3.30 -0.21
CA LEU A 67 9.69 -2.29 0.46
C LEU A 67 9.47 -2.63 1.94
N VAL A 68 9.29 -3.90 2.29
CA VAL A 68 9.25 -4.36 3.69
C VAL A 68 10.56 -4.00 4.41
N HIS A 69 11.71 -4.07 3.72
CA HIS A 69 13.00 -3.73 4.32
C HIS A 69 13.28 -2.22 4.36
N HIS A 70 12.96 -1.46 3.31
CA HIS A 70 13.38 -0.05 3.18
C HIS A 70 12.28 0.97 3.43
N LEU A 71 11.03 0.67 3.08
CA LEU A 71 9.92 1.63 3.16
C LEU A 71 9.14 1.48 4.46
N LEU A 72 8.76 0.25 4.83
CA LEU A 72 7.96 -0.04 6.02
C LEU A 72 8.52 0.63 7.30
N PRO A 73 9.83 0.60 7.60
CA PRO A 73 10.36 1.29 8.78
C PRO A 73 10.13 2.80 8.76
N LEU A 74 10.15 3.43 7.58
CA LEU A 74 9.90 4.87 7.44
C LEU A 74 8.41 5.20 7.63
N LEU A 75 7.51 4.35 7.14
CA LEU A 75 6.06 4.53 7.33
C LEU A 75 5.72 4.55 8.83
N ALA A 76 6.27 3.59 9.58
CA ALA A 76 6.09 3.51 11.03
C ALA A 76 6.76 4.70 11.75
N THR A 77 8.03 4.98 11.46
CA THR A 77 8.80 6.05 12.13
C THR A 77 8.13 7.42 12.01
N TYR A 78 7.58 7.73 10.84
CA TYR A 78 6.97 9.04 10.55
C TYR A 78 5.44 9.04 10.68
N ASN A 79 4.85 7.99 11.26
CA ASN A 79 3.41 7.86 11.51
C ASN A 79 2.59 8.16 10.25
N VAL A 80 2.91 7.49 9.14
CA VAL A 80 2.16 7.61 7.88
C VAL A 80 0.77 7.00 8.06
N THR A 81 -0.27 7.73 7.64
CA THR A 81 -1.67 7.29 7.77
C THR A 81 -1.95 6.05 6.93
N ALA A 82 -1.56 6.08 5.66
CA ALA A 82 -1.70 4.93 4.78
C ALA A 82 -0.66 4.89 3.64
N TYR A 83 -0.38 3.66 3.20
CA TYR A 83 0.31 3.36 1.95
C TYR A 83 -0.69 2.87 0.90
N LEU A 84 -0.66 3.48 -0.29
CA LEU A 84 -1.52 3.11 -1.41
C LEU A 84 -0.70 2.41 -2.50
N CYS A 85 -1.23 1.31 -3.03
CA CYS A 85 -0.57 0.51 -4.07
C CYS A 85 -1.54 -0.22 -4.99
N GLY A 86 -0.99 -0.89 -6.00
CA GLY A 86 -1.67 -1.83 -6.87
C GLY A 86 -0.79 -3.06 -7.07
N HIS A 87 -0.40 -3.31 -8.33
CA HIS A 87 0.41 -4.45 -8.79
C HIS A 87 -0.28 -5.80 -8.67
N ASP A 88 -0.71 -6.20 -7.46
CA ASP A 88 -1.63 -7.34 -7.35
C ASP A 88 -3.02 -6.93 -7.86
N HIS A 89 -3.59 -7.76 -8.72
CA HIS A 89 -4.81 -7.49 -9.48
C HIS A 89 -6.07 -7.83 -8.67
N ASN A 90 -6.22 -7.21 -7.50
CA ASN A 90 -7.39 -7.36 -6.65
C ASN A 90 -7.55 -6.13 -5.74
N LEU A 91 -8.50 -6.18 -4.80
CA LEU A 91 -8.72 -5.15 -3.81
C LEU A 91 -8.41 -5.71 -2.42
N GLN A 92 -7.55 -5.03 -1.66
CA GLN A 92 -7.25 -5.41 -0.28
C GLN A 92 -7.14 -4.20 0.63
N TYR A 93 -7.65 -4.34 1.85
CA TYR A 93 -7.29 -3.47 2.96
C TYR A 93 -6.59 -4.29 4.03
N LEU A 94 -5.40 -3.83 4.40
CA LEU A 94 -4.64 -4.35 5.53
C LEU A 94 -4.32 -3.22 6.50
N GLN A 95 -4.06 -3.57 7.75
CA GLN A 95 -3.64 -2.61 8.78
C GLN A 95 -2.69 -3.29 9.77
N ASP A 96 -1.53 -2.68 9.99
CA ASP A 96 -0.55 -3.19 10.96
C ASP A 96 -0.89 -2.83 12.41
N GLU A 97 -0.08 -3.31 13.36
CA GLU A 97 -0.25 -3.04 14.79
C GLU A 97 -0.07 -1.57 15.17
N ASN A 98 0.61 -0.76 14.34
CA ASN A 98 0.79 0.67 14.56
C ASN A 98 -0.40 1.49 14.03
N GLY A 99 -1.35 0.83 13.34
CA GLY A 99 -2.54 1.45 12.78
C GLY A 99 -2.37 2.00 11.37
N THR A 100 -1.19 1.85 10.73
CA THR A 100 -0.98 2.28 9.35
C THR A 100 -1.80 1.41 8.41
N GLY A 101 -2.61 2.04 7.56
CA GLY A 101 -3.41 1.36 6.55
C GLY A 101 -2.62 1.02 5.29
N TYR A 102 -2.86 -0.15 4.70
CA TYR A 102 -2.34 -0.55 3.40
C TYR A 102 -3.53 -0.74 2.45
N ILE A 103 -3.66 0.18 1.49
CA ILE A 103 -4.77 0.27 0.56
C ILE A 103 -4.28 -0.25 -0.79
N LEU A 104 -4.63 -1.49 -1.13
CA LEU A 104 -4.31 -2.10 -2.41
C LEU A 104 -5.52 -2.00 -3.34
N SER A 105 -5.36 -1.29 -4.46
CA SER A 105 -6.38 -1.03 -5.47
C SER A 105 -5.82 -1.31 -6.87
N GLY A 106 -5.53 -2.58 -7.17
CA GLY A 106 -4.97 -3.01 -8.47
C GLY A 106 -6.00 -3.58 -9.46
N ALA A 107 -7.29 -3.55 -9.11
CA ALA A 107 -8.37 -4.16 -9.87
C ALA A 107 -8.97 -3.27 -10.99
N GLY A 108 -8.17 -2.41 -11.61
CA GLY A 108 -8.65 -1.48 -12.65
C GLY A 108 -8.87 -2.12 -14.03
N ASN A 109 -8.31 -3.30 -14.26
CA ASN A 109 -8.39 -4.01 -15.54
C ASN A 109 -8.47 -5.53 -15.38
N PHE A 110 -7.70 -6.11 -14.45
CA PHE A 110 -7.67 -7.54 -14.18
C PHE A 110 -8.15 -7.86 -12.77
N MET A 111 -8.64 -9.08 -12.59
CA MET A 111 -9.02 -9.68 -11.32
C MET A 111 -8.30 -11.03 -11.16
N ASP A 112 -7.42 -11.14 -10.18
CA ASP A 112 -6.74 -12.38 -9.81
C ASP A 112 -7.23 -12.85 -8.42
N PRO A 113 -7.81 -14.06 -8.31
CA PRO A 113 -8.32 -14.61 -7.05
C PRO A 113 -7.25 -15.16 -6.11
N SER A 114 -5.97 -15.13 -6.51
CA SER A 114 -4.87 -15.70 -5.77
C SER A 114 -4.81 -15.20 -4.33
N ARG A 115 -4.56 -16.15 -3.42
CA ARG A 115 -4.20 -15.89 -2.01
C ARG A 115 -2.89 -16.56 -1.66
N ARG A 116 -2.02 -16.75 -2.67
CA ARG A 116 -0.79 -17.54 -2.60
C ARG A 116 0.12 -17.11 -1.44
N HIS A 117 0.18 -15.82 -1.15
CA HIS A 117 1.04 -15.23 -0.13
C HIS A 117 0.33 -14.94 1.19
N PHE A 118 -0.87 -15.49 1.44
CA PHE A 118 -1.61 -15.29 2.68
C PHE A 118 -0.77 -15.55 3.95
N ARG A 119 0.04 -16.62 3.96
CA ARG A 119 0.90 -16.98 5.10
C ARG A 119 2.20 -16.15 5.19
N LYS A 120 2.45 -15.24 4.25
CA LYS A 120 3.61 -14.33 4.26
C LYS A 120 3.29 -12.95 4.84
N VAL A 121 2.01 -12.69 5.11
CA VAL A 121 1.53 -11.49 5.80
C VAL A 121 1.35 -11.82 7.28
N PRO A 122 1.73 -10.94 8.22
CA PRO A 122 1.50 -11.14 9.64
C PRO A 122 0.02 -11.40 9.98
N SER A 123 -0.22 -12.27 10.96
CA SER A 123 -1.57 -12.61 11.39
C SER A 123 -2.32 -11.37 11.89
N GLY A 124 -3.58 -11.22 11.48
CA GLY A 124 -4.44 -10.08 11.87
C GLY A 124 -4.28 -8.82 11.00
N TYR A 125 -3.29 -8.74 10.11
CA TYR A 125 -3.13 -7.57 9.25
C TYR A 125 -4.22 -7.47 8.18
N LEU A 126 -4.57 -8.58 7.53
CA LEU A 126 -5.61 -8.58 6.51
C LEU A 126 -6.99 -8.33 7.14
N ARG A 127 -7.67 -7.28 6.66
CA ARG A 127 -9.00 -6.87 7.14
C ARG A 127 -10.06 -7.05 6.05
N PHE A 128 -9.68 -6.93 4.78
CA PHE A 128 -10.54 -7.13 3.62
C PHE A 128 -9.74 -7.60 2.41
N HIS A 129 -10.32 -8.51 1.62
CA HIS A 129 -9.81 -8.96 0.32
C HIS A 129 -10.99 -9.25 -0.62
N TYR A 130 -10.90 -8.77 -1.85
CA TYR A 130 -11.83 -9.06 -2.94
C TYR A 130 -11.07 -9.31 -4.24
N GLY A 131 -11.08 -10.57 -4.68
CA GLY A 131 -10.39 -11.07 -5.87
C GLY A 131 -11.28 -11.99 -6.72
N VAL A 132 -12.61 -11.78 -6.74
CA VAL A 132 -13.52 -12.66 -7.49
C VAL A 132 -13.24 -12.55 -9.00
N GLU A 133 -12.84 -13.65 -9.63
CA GLU A 133 -12.40 -13.70 -11.05
C GLU A 133 -13.46 -13.19 -12.04
N ASN A 134 -14.74 -13.46 -11.77
CA ASN A 134 -15.85 -13.00 -12.63
C ASN A 134 -16.28 -11.54 -12.40
N SER A 135 -15.63 -10.81 -11.48
CA SER A 135 -15.91 -9.39 -11.26
C SER A 135 -15.29 -8.54 -12.37
N LEU A 136 -15.93 -7.43 -12.71
CA LEU A 136 -15.38 -6.40 -13.61
C LEU A 136 -14.29 -5.54 -12.96
N GLY A 137 -13.86 -5.90 -11.74
CA GLY A 137 -12.88 -5.14 -10.98
C GLY A 137 -13.50 -4.08 -10.09
N GLY A 138 -12.70 -3.09 -9.72
CA GLY A 138 -13.12 -2.03 -8.81
C GLY A 138 -11.98 -1.12 -8.38
N PHE A 139 -12.27 -0.23 -7.44
CA PHE A 139 -11.33 0.79 -6.97
C PHE A 139 -11.60 1.20 -5.53
N ALA A 140 -10.65 1.92 -4.92
CA ALA A 140 -10.84 2.57 -3.63
C ALA A 140 -11.25 4.05 -3.81
N TYR A 141 -12.29 4.46 -3.08
CA TYR A 141 -12.72 5.85 -2.93
C TYR A 141 -12.33 6.36 -1.54
N VAL A 142 -11.65 7.50 -1.49
CA VAL A 142 -11.09 8.07 -0.26
C VAL A 142 -11.73 9.41 0.05
N GLU A 143 -12.17 9.58 1.30
CA GLU A 143 -12.71 10.83 1.84
C GLU A 143 -11.84 11.25 3.03
N ILE A 144 -11.36 12.49 3.06
CA ILE A 144 -10.55 13.00 4.18
C ILE A 144 -11.28 14.19 4.80
N SER A 145 -11.47 14.13 6.11
CA SER A 145 -12.11 15.17 6.91
C SER A 145 -11.24 15.54 8.12
N PRO A 146 -11.57 16.62 8.86
CA PRO A 146 -10.89 16.95 10.10
C PRO A 146 -10.97 15.86 11.19
N LYS A 147 -11.95 14.94 11.10
CA LYS A 147 -12.16 13.85 12.07
C LYS A 147 -11.35 12.60 11.74
N GLU A 148 -11.42 12.19 10.47
CA GLU A 148 -10.90 10.90 10.00
C GLU A 148 -10.73 10.88 8.48
N MET A 149 -9.95 9.92 8.00
CA MET A 149 -9.91 9.47 6.61
C MET A 149 -10.75 8.20 6.47
N SER A 150 -11.74 8.21 5.58
CA SER A 150 -12.54 7.03 5.21
C SER A 150 -12.05 6.44 3.90
N VAL A 151 -12.04 5.10 3.81
CA VAL A 151 -11.73 4.35 2.58
C VAL A 151 -12.90 3.43 2.29
N THR A 152 -13.49 3.56 1.10
CA THR A 152 -14.58 2.70 0.62
C THR A 152 -14.11 1.98 -0.64
N TYR A 153 -14.16 0.65 -0.65
CA TYR A 153 -13.90 -0.15 -1.85
C TYR A 153 -15.20 -0.31 -2.63
N ILE A 154 -15.16 0.04 -3.91
CA ILE A 154 -16.30 0.04 -4.80
C ILE A 154 -16.00 -0.92 -5.95
N GLU A 155 -16.87 -1.91 -6.14
CA GLU A 155 -16.87 -2.76 -7.31
C GLU A 155 -17.33 -1.97 -8.54
N ALA A 156 -16.84 -2.29 -9.73
CA ALA A 156 -17.28 -1.69 -11.00
C ALA A 156 -18.80 -1.81 -11.26
N SER A 157 -19.49 -2.74 -10.59
CA SER A 157 -20.96 -2.85 -10.57
C SER A 157 -21.66 -1.70 -9.83
N GLY A 158 -20.92 -0.86 -9.10
CA GLY A 158 -21.42 0.18 -8.20
C GLY A 158 -21.60 -0.28 -6.74
N LYS A 159 -21.39 -1.57 -6.45
CA LYS A 159 -21.53 -2.12 -5.10
C LYS A 159 -20.41 -1.64 -4.18
N SER A 160 -20.77 -1.11 -3.02
CA SER A 160 -19.83 -0.89 -1.91
C SER A 160 -19.47 -2.22 -1.25
N LEU A 161 -18.20 -2.59 -1.30
CA LEU A 161 -17.70 -3.88 -0.84
C LEU A 161 -17.23 -3.84 0.62
N PHE A 162 -16.57 -2.75 1.01
CA PHE A 162 -15.96 -2.59 2.32
C PHE A 162 -15.74 -1.11 2.62
N LYS A 163 -15.91 -0.70 3.88
CA LYS A 163 -15.59 0.65 4.36
C LYS A 163 -14.82 0.57 5.68
N THR A 164 -13.77 1.37 5.79
CA THR A 164 -12.96 1.52 7.00
C THR A 164 -12.59 2.98 7.23
N ARG A 165 -12.08 3.28 8.43
CA ARG A 165 -11.71 4.62 8.88
C ARG A 165 -10.32 4.59 9.49
N LEU A 166 -9.51 5.59 9.16
CA LEU A 166 -8.19 5.83 9.70
C LEU A 166 -8.22 7.17 10.46
N PRO A 167 -7.76 7.20 11.73
CA PRO A 167 -7.76 8.44 12.50
C PRO A 167 -6.75 9.44 11.94
N ARG A 168 -6.96 10.71 12.26
CA ARG A 168 -5.96 11.78 12.07
C ARG A 168 -4.67 11.43 12.83
N ARG A 169 -3.51 11.79 12.26
CA ARG A 169 -2.22 11.63 12.95
C ARG A 169 -2.24 12.42 14.26
N ALA A 170 -1.80 11.79 15.35
CA ALA A 170 -1.48 12.53 16.56
C ALA A 170 -0.30 13.46 16.23
N ARG A 171 -0.43 14.76 16.52
CA ARG A 171 0.71 15.68 16.41
C ARG A 171 1.76 15.23 17.42
N LEU A 172 2.98 14.99 16.95
CA LEU A 172 4.13 14.87 17.83
C LEU A 172 4.24 16.23 18.56
N VAL A 173 3.85 16.26 19.83
CA VAL A 173 4.10 17.41 20.69
C VAL A 173 5.62 17.43 20.87
N SER A 174 6.30 18.34 20.19
CA SER A 174 7.70 18.64 20.50
C SER A 174 7.74 19.15 21.94
N LEU A 175 8.34 18.38 22.84
CA LEU A 175 8.76 18.84 24.17
C LEU A 175 9.83 19.94 24.02
#